data_AF-A0A1Y4CJD8-F1
#
_entry.id   AF-A0A1Y4CJD8-F1
#
_cell.length_a   1.000
_cell.length_b   1.000
_cell.length_c   1.000
_cell.angle_alpha   90.00
_cell.angle_beta   90.00
_cell.angle_gamma   90.00
#
_symmetry.space_group_name_H-M   'P 1'
#
loop_
_entity.id
_entity.type
_entity.pdbx_description
1 polymer ?
#
loop_
_entity_poly.entity_id
_entity_poly.type
_entity_poly.pdbx_seq_one_letter_code
_entity_poly.pdbx_strand_id
1 'polypeptide(L)'
;MEPQGEILGLLSCLEVFMDKRFVKVKNLVRDLDGCNSGVLFPHVFLDYDKWQRLPYTWEEGLPTKLAAVCEAEKLLRPLYRQAEGKFRHYTDPRSPDSFLLRFQAALNGQLSSLREALGRCRTQDTAALVNRIGILLTPEQVFQDMEQVNAELTAAYPLPELTRYFGHIEYMRYDPSEWEEGLLKLVSKAFIRHGYNLLPAISQIEEDAGNQLAAFQKAFDTQAAISISKHITAPVQAKLPVLRELLERAVI
;
A
#
# COMPACT_ATOMS: atom_id res chain seq x y z
N MET A 1 -59.82 29.69 -5.44
CA MET A 1 -58.71 29.47 -6.39
C MET A 1 -57.58 30.36 -5.93
N GLU A 2 -56.41 29.92 -5.48
CA GLU A 2 -55.73 28.64 -5.39
C GLU A 2 -54.57 28.84 -4.39
N PRO A 3 -54.49 28.09 -3.27
CA PRO A 3 -53.22 27.89 -2.57
C PRO A 3 -52.76 26.42 -2.63
N GLN A 4 -53.49 25.54 -3.31
CA GLN A 4 -53.19 24.11 -3.36
C GLN A 4 -51.99 23.79 -4.26
N GLY A 5 -51.70 24.60 -5.30
CA GLY A 5 -50.58 24.37 -6.22
C GLY A 5 -49.19 24.60 -5.62
N GLU A 6 -49.01 25.61 -4.75
CA GLU A 6 -47.72 25.89 -4.11
C GLU A 6 -47.39 24.88 -3.00
N ILE A 7 -48.40 24.41 -2.25
CA ILE A 7 -48.22 23.41 -1.19
C ILE A 7 -47.82 22.05 -1.79
N LEU A 8 -48.43 21.66 -2.91
CA LEU A 8 -48.05 20.45 -3.65
C LEU A 8 -46.62 20.54 -4.24
N GLY A 9 -46.23 21.71 -4.75
CA GLY A 9 -44.86 21.96 -5.22
C GLY A 9 -43.80 21.83 -4.12
N LEU A 10 -44.07 22.40 -2.94
CA LEU A 10 -43.17 22.35 -1.78
C LEU A 10 -43.03 20.93 -1.19
N LEU A 11 -44.13 20.18 -1.12
CA LEU A 11 -44.11 18.77 -0.68
C LEU A 11 -43.27 17.90 -1.64
N SER A 12 -43.42 18.06 -2.96
CA SER A 12 -42.63 17.31 -3.94
C SER A 12 -41.12 17.62 -3.85
N CYS A 13 -40.75 18.88 -3.58
CA CYS A 13 -39.36 19.28 -3.39
C CYS A 13 -38.76 18.71 -2.09
N LEU A 14 -39.57 18.63 -1.02
CA LEU A 14 -39.15 18.06 0.26
C LEU A 14 -38.93 16.54 0.18
N GLU A 15 -39.81 15.81 -0.52
CA GLU A 15 -39.64 14.37 -0.79
C GLU A 15 -38.33 14.10 -1.55
N VAL A 16 -38.11 14.80 -2.68
CA VAL A 16 -36.90 14.64 -3.51
C VAL A 16 -35.63 15.01 -2.73
N PHE A 17 -35.69 16.01 -1.84
CA PHE A 17 -34.54 16.42 -1.03
C PHE A 17 -34.25 15.46 0.14
N MET A 18 -35.27 14.90 0.78
CA MET A 18 -35.15 13.86 1.81
C MET A 18 -34.55 12.57 1.24
N ASP A 19 -35.03 12.14 0.07
CA ASP A 19 -34.55 10.95 -0.61
C ASP A 19 -33.07 11.08 -1.02
N LYS A 20 -32.67 12.24 -1.58
CA LYS A 20 -31.27 12.53 -1.91
C LYS A 20 -30.34 12.46 -0.68
N ARG A 21 -30.79 12.89 0.49
CA ARG A 21 -30.00 12.82 1.74
C ARG A 21 -29.79 11.38 2.19
N PHE A 22 -30.86 10.57 2.18
CA PHE A 22 -30.77 9.17 2.56
C PHE A 22 -29.93 8.35 1.57
N VAL A 23 -30.10 8.58 0.26
CA VAL A 23 -29.28 7.95 -0.79
C VAL A 23 -27.80 8.28 -0.60
N LYS A 24 -27.45 9.53 -0.25
CA LYS A 24 -26.07 9.91 0.06
C LYS A 24 -25.49 9.11 1.22
N VAL A 25 -26.24 8.96 2.32
CA VAL A 25 -25.82 8.15 3.48
C VAL A 25 -25.60 6.69 3.06
N LYS A 26 -26.54 6.09 2.33
CA LYS A 26 -26.45 4.70 1.87
C LYS A 26 -25.22 4.47 0.99
N ASN A 27 -24.93 5.38 0.07
CA ASN A 27 -23.75 5.28 -0.80
C ASN A 27 -22.46 5.38 0.01
N LEU A 28 -22.35 6.35 0.91
CA LEU A 28 -21.18 6.50 1.78
C LEU A 28 -20.94 5.26 2.66
N VAL A 29 -22.00 4.65 3.19
CA VAL A 29 -21.90 3.40 3.97
C VAL A 29 -21.39 2.25 3.12
N ARG A 30 -21.83 2.14 1.85
CA ARG A 30 -21.35 1.09 0.94
C ARG A 30 -19.88 1.29 0.56
N ASP A 31 -19.45 2.54 0.41
CA ASP A 31 -18.12 2.86 -0.08
C ASP A 31 -17.05 2.84 1.05
N LEU A 32 -17.45 2.69 2.33
CA LEU A 32 -16.56 2.59 3.48
C LEU A 32 -15.58 1.42 3.40
N ASP A 33 -16.05 0.25 2.94
CA ASP A 33 -15.23 -0.96 2.85
C ASP A 33 -14.08 -0.82 1.82
N GLY A 34 -14.19 0.18 0.91
CA GLY A 34 -13.19 0.51 -0.09
C GLY A 34 -12.31 1.72 0.26
N CYS A 35 -12.30 2.19 1.51
CA CYS A 35 -11.64 3.44 1.89
C CYS A 35 -10.13 3.46 1.60
N ASN A 36 -9.48 2.29 1.51
CA ASN A 36 -8.05 2.18 1.26
C ASN A 36 -7.66 2.11 -0.23
N SER A 37 -8.64 2.06 -1.14
CA SER A 37 -8.40 1.93 -2.59
C SER A 37 -7.55 3.05 -3.21
N GLY A 38 -7.45 4.20 -2.55
CA GLY A 38 -6.61 5.34 -2.97
C GLY A 38 -5.22 5.38 -2.34
N VAL A 39 -4.88 4.48 -1.42
CA VAL A 39 -3.56 4.46 -0.77
C VAL A 39 -2.56 3.77 -1.69
N LEU A 40 -1.68 4.54 -2.31
CA LEU A 40 -0.60 4.02 -3.14
C LEU A 40 0.75 4.17 -2.42
N PHE A 41 1.62 3.17 -2.60
CA PHE A 41 3.02 3.26 -2.18
C PHE A 41 3.92 3.59 -3.37
N PRO A 42 4.94 4.45 -3.17
CA PRO A 42 5.98 4.64 -4.16
C PRO A 42 6.73 3.34 -4.44
N HIS A 43 7.12 3.14 -5.70
CA HIS A 43 7.98 2.02 -6.05
C HIS A 43 9.33 2.12 -5.31
N VAL A 44 9.86 0.98 -4.89
CA VAL A 44 11.14 0.90 -4.18
C VAL A 44 12.26 0.92 -5.21
N PHE A 45 12.74 2.11 -5.55
CA PHE A 45 13.95 2.28 -6.35
C PHE A 45 15.18 2.31 -5.46
N LEU A 46 16.28 1.69 -5.90
CA LEU A 46 17.57 1.71 -5.23
C LEU A 46 18.45 2.81 -5.82
N ASP A 47 19.20 3.48 -4.95
CA ASP A 47 20.12 4.54 -5.35
C ASP A 47 21.53 3.93 -5.48
N TYR A 48 22.01 3.82 -6.73
CA TYR A 48 23.31 3.21 -7.04
C TYR A 48 24.10 4.05 -8.05
N ASP A 49 25.33 4.40 -7.69
CA ASP A 49 26.25 5.12 -8.59
C ASP A 49 27.15 4.18 -9.41
N LYS A 50 27.40 2.97 -8.87
CA LYS A 50 28.24 1.94 -9.47
C LYS A 50 27.58 0.58 -9.31
N TRP A 51 27.38 -0.08 -10.43
CA TRP A 51 26.69 -1.37 -10.49
C TRP A 51 27.49 -2.43 -11.27
N GLN A 52 28.62 -2.07 -11.89
CA GLN A 52 29.46 -3.01 -12.61
C GLN A 52 30.95 -2.68 -12.53
N ARG A 53 31.74 -3.70 -12.84
CA ARG A 53 33.14 -3.59 -13.26
C ARG A 53 33.34 -4.44 -14.50
N LEU A 54 33.86 -3.83 -15.56
CA LEU A 54 34.09 -4.51 -16.82
C LEU A 54 35.47 -5.17 -16.82
N PRO A 55 35.58 -6.49 -17.09
CA PRO A 55 36.87 -7.18 -17.00
C PRO A 55 37.86 -6.77 -18.11
N TYR A 56 37.36 -6.22 -19.21
CA TYR A 56 38.18 -5.79 -20.36
C TYR A 56 38.72 -4.36 -20.23
N THR A 57 38.24 -3.59 -19.25
CA THR A 57 38.78 -2.26 -18.93
C THR A 57 39.88 -2.42 -17.88
N TRP A 58 41.10 -2.00 -18.18
CA TRP A 58 42.26 -2.26 -17.32
C TRP A 58 42.11 -1.68 -15.90
N GLU A 59 41.50 -0.49 -15.80
CA GLU A 59 41.25 0.23 -14.55
C GLU A 59 40.13 -0.42 -13.71
N GLU A 60 39.22 -1.16 -14.34
CA GLU A 60 38.06 -1.76 -13.68
C GLU A 60 38.25 -3.25 -13.41
N GLY A 61 38.93 -3.98 -14.30
CA GLY A 61 39.10 -5.42 -14.26
C GLY A 61 39.91 -5.87 -13.05
N LEU A 62 39.38 -6.84 -12.31
CA LEU A 62 39.99 -7.37 -11.10
C LEU A 62 40.91 -8.56 -11.42
N PRO A 63 42.01 -8.75 -10.68
CA PRO A 63 43.01 -9.77 -10.99
C PRO A 63 42.56 -11.20 -10.66
N THR A 64 41.52 -11.36 -9.82
CA THR A 64 41.03 -12.69 -9.41
C THR A 64 39.51 -12.73 -9.34
N LYS A 65 38.93 -13.92 -9.57
CA LYS A 65 37.51 -14.17 -9.38
C LYS A 65 37.06 -13.85 -7.95
N LEU A 66 37.87 -14.21 -6.95
CA LEU A 66 37.55 -13.96 -5.55
C LEU A 66 37.44 -12.47 -5.24
N ALA A 67 38.32 -11.63 -5.81
CA ALA A 67 38.24 -10.19 -5.66
C ALA A 67 36.92 -9.64 -6.24
N ALA A 68 36.49 -10.13 -7.40
CA ALA A 68 35.22 -9.75 -8.01
C ALA A 68 34.02 -10.14 -7.14
N VAL A 69 34.01 -11.35 -6.57
CA VAL A 69 32.96 -11.81 -5.65
C VAL A 69 32.91 -10.94 -4.40
N CYS A 70 34.04 -10.75 -3.71
CA CYS A 70 34.08 -9.98 -2.47
C CYS A 70 33.64 -8.52 -2.68
N GLU A 71 34.06 -7.88 -3.77
CA GLU A 71 33.67 -6.50 -4.06
C GLU A 71 32.18 -6.39 -4.44
N ALA A 72 31.68 -7.29 -5.28
CA ALA A 72 30.27 -7.33 -5.68
C ALA A 72 29.33 -7.49 -4.48
N GLU A 73 29.60 -8.49 -3.63
CA GLU A 73 28.81 -8.71 -2.40
C GLU A 73 28.90 -7.53 -1.43
N LYS A 74 30.08 -6.90 -1.32
CA LYS A 74 30.27 -5.72 -0.47
C LYS A 74 29.41 -4.55 -0.94
N LEU A 75 29.27 -4.35 -2.25
CA LEU A 75 28.44 -3.29 -2.81
C LEU A 75 26.94 -3.61 -2.77
N LEU A 76 26.55 -4.89 -2.88
CA LEU A 76 25.14 -5.27 -2.82
C LEU A 76 24.55 -5.11 -1.41
N ARG A 77 25.34 -5.35 -0.36
CA ARG A 77 24.91 -5.22 1.05
C ARG A 77 24.23 -3.88 1.40
N PRO A 78 24.82 -2.70 1.12
CA PRO A 78 24.17 -1.43 1.41
C PRO A 78 22.90 -1.20 0.57
N LEU A 79 22.86 -1.66 -0.68
CA LEU A 79 21.68 -1.57 -1.55
C LEU A 79 20.52 -2.39 -0.98
N TYR A 80 20.80 -3.62 -0.53
CA TYR A 80 19.81 -4.45 0.15
C TYR A 80 19.28 -3.80 1.44
N ARG A 81 20.17 -3.22 2.27
CA ARG A 81 19.73 -2.48 3.47
C ARG A 81 18.87 -1.27 3.13
N GLN A 82 19.13 -0.62 1.99
CA GLN A 82 18.29 0.47 1.51
C GLN A 82 16.89 -0.04 1.14
N ALA A 83 16.77 -1.18 0.45
CA ALA A 83 15.48 -1.82 0.18
C ALA A 83 14.74 -2.16 1.48
N GLU A 84 15.42 -2.78 2.45
CA GLU A 84 14.83 -3.09 3.77
C GLU A 84 14.35 -1.82 4.48
N GLY A 85 15.15 -0.74 4.43
CA GLY A 85 14.80 0.54 5.01
C GLY A 85 13.54 1.14 4.36
N LYS A 86 13.49 1.18 3.03
CA LYS A 86 12.32 1.68 2.27
C LYS A 86 11.08 0.80 2.52
N PHE A 87 11.24 -0.52 2.56
CA PHE A 87 10.16 -1.47 2.89
C PHE A 87 9.60 -1.20 4.29
N ARG A 88 10.47 -1.14 5.31
CA ARG A 88 10.09 -0.86 6.70
C ARG A 88 9.46 0.51 6.86
N HIS A 89 9.89 1.52 6.11
CA HIS A 89 9.28 2.85 6.13
C HIS A 89 7.78 2.81 5.79
N TYR A 90 7.32 1.85 4.98
CA TYR A 90 5.89 1.72 4.67
C TYR A 90 5.13 0.77 5.61
N THR A 91 5.80 -0.22 6.18
CA THR A 91 5.14 -1.24 7.03
C THR A 91 5.23 -0.93 8.54
N ASP A 92 6.18 -0.12 8.98
CA ASP A 92 6.30 0.28 10.40
C ASP A 92 5.13 1.17 10.80
N PRO A 93 4.30 0.79 11.78
CA PRO A 93 3.14 1.58 12.19
C PRO A 93 3.51 2.98 12.72
N ARG A 94 4.77 3.20 13.14
CA ARG A 94 5.27 4.48 13.64
C ARG A 94 5.81 5.39 12.55
N SER A 95 5.99 4.89 11.34
CA SER A 95 6.45 5.70 10.22
C SER A 95 5.36 6.66 9.76
N PRO A 96 5.68 7.93 9.44
CA PRO A 96 4.71 8.92 8.99
C PRO A 96 4.00 8.53 7.67
N ASP A 97 4.64 7.69 6.85
CA ASP A 97 4.09 7.23 5.57
C ASP A 97 3.54 5.80 5.63
N SER A 98 3.35 5.25 6.84
CA SER A 98 2.94 3.86 6.99
C SER A 98 1.54 3.60 6.41
N PHE A 99 1.33 2.36 5.96
CA PHE A 99 0.01 1.89 5.52
C PHE A 99 -1.05 2.13 6.59
N LEU A 100 -0.72 1.82 7.86
CA LEU A 100 -1.63 1.98 8.98
C LEU A 100 -2.08 3.43 9.16
N LEU A 101 -1.14 4.40 9.22
CA LEU A 101 -1.50 5.80 9.41
C LEU A 101 -2.30 6.36 8.23
N ARG A 102 -1.93 6.02 7.00
CA ARG A 102 -2.67 6.43 5.79
C ARG A 102 -4.09 5.87 5.79
N PHE A 103 -4.25 4.60 6.16
CA PHE A 103 -5.55 3.98 6.35
C PHE A 103 -6.38 4.69 7.44
N GLN A 104 -5.79 4.94 8.60
CA GLN A 104 -6.47 5.62 9.71
C GLN A 104 -6.96 7.01 9.30
N ALA A 105 -6.15 7.77 8.56
CA ALA A 105 -6.53 9.07 8.02
C ALA A 105 -7.67 8.95 7.01
N ALA A 106 -7.60 8.00 6.08
CA ALA A 106 -8.63 7.76 5.06
C ALA A 106 -9.97 7.36 5.69
N LEU A 107 -9.97 6.41 6.64
CA LEU A 107 -11.18 5.98 7.33
C LEU A 107 -11.80 7.12 8.15
N ASN A 108 -10.99 7.89 8.87
CA ASN A 108 -11.48 9.07 9.60
C ASN A 108 -12.13 10.12 8.70
N GLY A 109 -11.55 10.38 7.53
CA GLY A 109 -12.13 11.29 6.54
C GLY A 109 -13.50 10.81 6.02
N GLN A 110 -13.61 9.51 5.69
CA GLN A 110 -14.86 8.90 5.24
C GLN A 110 -15.93 8.90 6.34
N LEU A 111 -15.56 8.52 7.58
CA LEU A 111 -16.48 8.54 8.72
C LEU A 111 -16.96 9.96 9.02
N SER A 112 -16.10 10.97 8.91
CA SER A 112 -16.49 12.37 9.11
C SER A 112 -17.52 12.80 8.06
N SER A 113 -17.27 12.48 6.78
CA SER A 113 -18.20 12.75 5.68
C SER A 113 -19.55 12.04 5.89
N LEU A 114 -19.53 10.80 6.40
CA LEU A 114 -20.73 10.03 6.71
C LEU A 114 -21.50 10.61 7.91
N ARG A 115 -20.82 11.01 8.98
CA ARG A 115 -21.43 11.68 10.14
C ARG A 115 -22.11 12.99 9.73
N GLU A 116 -21.48 13.78 8.86
CA GLU A 116 -22.08 14.99 8.30
C GLU A 116 -23.34 14.69 7.49
N ALA A 117 -23.28 13.70 6.59
CA ALA A 117 -24.43 13.30 5.78
C ALA A 117 -25.59 12.80 6.65
N LEU A 118 -25.27 11.99 7.67
CA LEU A 118 -26.23 11.49 8.65
C LEU A 118 -26.85 12.63 9.49
N GLY A 119 -26.05 13.62 9.86
CA GLY A 119 -26.52 14.82 10.57
C GLY A 119 -27.59 15.58 9.79
N ARG A 120 -27.52 15.58 8.44
CA ARG A 120 -28.54 16.19 7.58
C ARG A 120 -29.86 15.42 7.54
N CYS A 121 -29.87 14.15 7.98
CA CYS A 121 -31.10 13.36 8.15
C CYS A 121 -31.77 13.61 9.51
N ARG A 122 -31.19 14.44 10.38
CA ARG A 122 -31.73 14.74 11.71
C ARG A 122 -32.98 15.62 11.62
N THR A 123 -34.09 15.12 12.14
CA THR A 123 -35.36 15.81 12.38
C THR A 123 -35.79 15.54 13.83
N GLN A 124 -36.93 16.08 14.26
CA GLN A 124 -37.48 15.79 15.59
C GLN A 124 -37.71 14.28 15.78
N ASP A 125 -38.17 13.58 14.75
CA ASP A 125 -38.51 12.15 14.80
C ASP A 125 -37.30 11.22 14.58
N THR A 126 -36.29 11.65 13.83
CA THR A 126 -35.12 10.81 13.52
C THR A 126 -33.95 11.02 14.49
N ALA A 127 -33.97 12.06 15.33
CA ALA A 127 -32.84 12.46 16.16
C ALA A 127 -32.27 11.33 17.03
N ALA A 128 -33.13 10.54 17.67
CA ALA A 128 -32.69 9.43 18.52
C ALA A 128 -31.97 8.34 17.71
N LEU A 129 -32.45 8.02 16.51
CA LEU A 129 -31.84 7.01 15.65
C LEU A 129 -30.55 7.52 15.02
N VAL A 130 -30.53 8.77 14.55
CA VAL A 130 -29.33 9.45 14.05
C VAL A 130 -28.21 9.44 15.10
N ASN A 131 -28.53 9.74 16.36
CA ASN A 131 -27.56 9.66 17.45
C ASN A 131 -27.02 8.24 17.66
N ARG A 132 -27.89 7.23 17.65
CA ARG A 132 -27.50 5.82 17.79
C ARG A 132 -26.61 5.34 16.65
N ILE A 133 -26.90 5.76 15.41
CA ILE A 133 -26.04 5.46 14.27
C ILE A 133 -24.71 6.22 14.41
N GLY A 134 -24.73 7.49 14.82
CA GLY A 134 -23.52 8.29 15.05
C GLY A 134 -22.54 7.65 16.04
N ILE A 135 -23.04 7.01 17.09
CA ILE A 135 -22.23 6.26 18.08
C ILE A 135 -21.55 5.03 17.45
N LEU A 136 -22.11 4.44 16.39
CA LEU A 136 -21.50 3.31 15.67
C LEU A 136 -20.46 3.74 14.66
N LEU A 137 -20.46 5.02 14.27
CA LEU A 137 -19.51 5.57 13.33
C LEU A 137 -18.24 5.97 14.07
N THR A 138 -17.59 5.05 14.78
CA THR A 138 -16.35 5.34 15.49
C THR A 138 -15.28 4.33 15.08
N PRO A 139 -14.02 4.77 14.87
CA PRO A 139 -13.00 3.93 14.26
C PRO A 139 -12.20 3.09 15.25
N GLU A 140 -12.38 3.26 16.57
CA GLU A 140 -11.44 2.77 17.59
C GLU A 140 -11.24 1.26 17.51
N GLN A 141 -12.32 0.50 17.36
CA GLN A 141 -12.22 -0.96 17.28
C GLN A 141 -11.53 -1.42 15.99
N VAL A 142 -11.78 -0.72 14.87
CA VAL A 142 -11.10 -1.00 13.60
C VAL A 142 -9.61 -0.69 13.72
N PHE A 143 -9.24 0.40 14.38
CA PHE A 143 -7.84 0.76 14.56
C PHE A 143 -7.08 -0.25 15.43
N GLN A 144 -7.69 -0.72 16.52
CA GLN A 144 -7.12 -1.78 17.35
C GLN A 144 -6.89 -3.07 16.57
N ASP A 145 -7.90 -3.53 15.81
CA ASP A 145 -7.78 -4.71 14.97
C ASP A 145 -6.65 -4.54 13.93
N MET A 146 -6.59 -3.37 13.28
CA MET A 146 -5.61 -3.12 12.21
C MET A 146 -4.18 -2.89 12.71
N GLU A 147 -3.99 -2.41 13.95
CA GLU A 147 -2.66 -2.38 14.58
C GLU A 147 -2.09 -3.79 14.75
N GLN A 148 -2.93 -4.73 15.22
CA GLN A 148 -2.53 -6.13 15.35
C GLN A 148 -2.24 -6.75 13.99
N VAL A 149 -3.15 -6.57 13.02
CA VAL A 149 -2.96 -7.08 11.65
C VAL A 149 -1.69 -6.52 11.02
N ASN A 150 -1.38 -5.23 11.20
CA ASN A 150 -0.16 -4.63 10.66
C ASN A 150 1.10 -5.32 11.21
N ALA A 151 1.12 -5.61 12.51
CA ALA A 151 2.25 -6.31 13.15
C ALA A 151 2.41 -7.75 12.62
N GLU A 152 1.30 -8.49 12.48
CA GLU A 152 1.28 -9.85 11.93
C GLU A 152 1.74 -9.88 10.48
N LEU A 153 1.23 -8.96 9.64
CA LEU A 153 1.62 -8.87 8.24
C LEU A 153 3.08 -8.44 8.07
N THR A 154 3.60 -7.55 8.93
CA THR A 154 5.01 -7.14 8.87
C THR A 154 5.94 -8.33 9.12
N ALA A 155 5.54 -9.26 9.99
CA ALA A 155 6.28 -10.49 10.22
C ALA A 155 6.11 -11.52 9.09
N ALA A 156 4.94 -11.55 8.44
CA ALA A 156 4.61 -12.54 7.41
C ALA A 156 5.17 -12.23 6.02
N TYR A 157 5.44 -10.95 5.71
CA TYR A 157 5.92 -10.49 4.40
C TYR A 157 7.30 -9.82 4.49
N PRO A 158 8.35 -10.49 5.00
CA PRO A 158 9.68 -9.91 4.99
C PRO A 158 10.24 -9.88 3.56
N LEU A 159 11.19 -8.97 3.32
CA LEU A 159 12.02 -9.03 2.13
C LEU A 159 12.84 -10.34 2.16
N PRO A 160 13.01 -11.05 1.02
CA PRO A 160 13.86 -12.23 0.97
C PRO A 160 15.29 -11.95 1.43
N GLU A 161 15.92 -12.95 2.05
CA GLU A 161 17.29 -12.85 2.58
C GLU A 161 18.32 -12.42 1.52
N LEU A 162 19.30 -11.60 1.93
CA LEU A 162 20.34 -11.06 1.05
C LEU A 162 21.06 -12.14 0.22
N THR A 163 21.31 -13.31 0.83
CA THR A 163 22.04 -14.41 0.19
C THR A 163 21.36 -14.92 -1.08
N ARG A 164 20.03 -14.76 -1.19
CA ARG A 164 19.28 -15.08 -2.40
C ARG A 164 19.74 -14.25 -3.59
N TYR A 165 20.01 -12.96 -3.39
CA TYR A 165 20.38 -12.05 -4.47
C TYR A 165 21.82 -12.21 -4.94
N PHE A 166 22.69 -12.85 -4.15
CA PHE A 166 24.04 -13.19 -4.62
C PHE A 166 24.02 -14.13 -5.83
N GLY A 167 23.00 -14.99 -5.94
CA GLY A 167 22.81 -15.87 -7.11
C GLY A 167 22.45 -15.11 -8.40
N HIS A 168 22.03 -13.86 -8.29
CA HIS A 168 21.69 -12.99 -9.42
C HIS A 168 22.86 -12.08 -9.84
N ILE A 169 24.01 -12.14 -9.16
CA ILE A 169 25.20 -11.39 -9.57
C ILE A 169 25.80 -12.08 -10.80
N GLU A 170 25.95 -11.34 -11.88
CA GLU A 170 26.63 -11.82 -13.08
C GLU A 170 28.13 -11.60 -12.95
N TYR A 171 28.91 -12.67 -13.03
CA TYR A 171 30.36 -12.60 -13.01
C TYR A 171 30.92 -12.76 -14.42
N MET A 172 31.79 -11.83 -14.81
CA MET A 172 32.42 -11.80 -16.12
C MET A 172 33.89 -12.16 -16.02
N ARG A 173 34.44 -12.78 -17.08
CA ARG A 173 35.86 -13.09 -17.22
C ARG A 173 36.33 -12.62 -18.59
N TYR A 174 37.47 -11.94 -18.60
CA TYR A 174 38.22 -11.65 -19.81
C TYR A 174 39.50 -12.47 -19.79
N ASP A 175 39.68 -13.31 -20.80
CA ASP A 175 40.88 -14.14 -20.97
C ASP A 175 41.54 -13.82 -22.32
N PRO A 176 42.59 -12.98 -22.34
CA PRO A 176 43.26 -12.66 -23.59
C PRO A 176 44.01 -13.86 -24.19
N SER A 177 44.21 -14.95 -23.45
CA SER A 177 44.89 -16.15 -23.96
C SER A 177 44.02 -17.01 -24.89
N GLU A 178 42.71 -16.73 -24.98
CA GLU A 178 41.80 -17.42 -25.91
C GLU A 178 42.18 -17.18 -27.38
N TRP A 179 42.88 -16.07 -27.65
CA TRP A 179 43.26 -15.62 -28.99
C TRP A 179 44.76 -15.84 -29.30
N GLU A 180 45.48 -16.52 -28.40
CA GLU A 180 46.95 -16.63 -28.43
C GLU A 180 47.41 -18.09 -28.47
N GLU A 181 48.58 -18.32 -29.06
CA GLU A 181 49.19 -19.66 -29.20
C GLU A 181 50.61 -19.72 -28.59
N GLY A 182 51.11 -20.93 -28.35
CA GLY A 182 52.48 -21.16 -27.88
C GLY A 182 52.83 -20.49 -26.54
N LEU A 183 54.03 -19.89 -26.46
CA LEU A 183 54.50 -19.20 -25.25
C LEU A 183 53.68 -17.93 -24.92
N LEU A 184 53.16 -17.24 -25.94
CA LEU A 184 52.31 -16.06 -25.75
C LEU A 184 51.04 -16.41 -24.99
N LYS A 185 50.46 -17.59 -25.25
CA LYS A 185 49.31 -18.10 -24.49
C LYS A 185 49.58 -18.17 -22.98
N LEU A 186 50.78 -18.59 -22.56
CA LEU A 186 51.15 -18.67 -21.14
C LEU A 186 51.29 -17.28 -20.51
N VAL A 187 51.88 -16.33 -21.24
CA VAL A 187 52.02 -14.94 -20.80
C VAL A 187 50.64 -14.28 -20.70
N SER A 188 49.77 -14.45 -21.69
CA SER A 188 48.42 -13.87 -21.73
C SER A 188 47.52 -14.36 -20.59
N LYS A 189 47.72 -15.59 -20.09
CA LYS A 189 47.01 -16.07 -18.89
C LYS A 189 47.29 -15.25 -17.63
N ALA A 190 48.46 -14.61 -17.53
CA ALA A 190 48.77 -13.71 -16.41
C ALA A 190 47.92 -12.42 -16.44
N PHE A 191 47.28 -12.12 -17.57
CA PHE A 191 46.42 -10.96 -17.78
C PHE A 191 44.94 -11.29 -17.77
N ILE A 192 44.54 -12.49 -17.29
CA ILE A 192 43.12 -12.79 -17.05
C ILE A 192 42.56 -11.77 -16.06
N ARG A 193 41.40 -11.22 -16.39
CA ARG A 193 40.68 -10.25 -15.56
C ARG A 193 39.26 -10.70 -15.30
N HIS A 194 38.72 -10.23 -14.19
CA HIS A 194 37.39 -10.56 -13.70
C HIS A 194 36.58 -9.29 -13.46
N GLY A 195 35.27 -9.39 -13.65
CA GLY A 195 34.34 -8.31 -13.47
C GLY A 195 33.01 -8.82 -12.94
N TYR A 196 32.09 -7.92 -12.70
CA TYR A 196 30.74 -8.26 -12.27
C TYR A 196 29.72 -7.23 -12.75
N ASN A 197 28.47 -7.64 -12.81
CA ASN A 197 27.31 -6.81 -13.06
C ASN A 197 26.25 -7.09 -11.98
N LEU A 198 25.87 -6.05 -11.24
CA LEU A 198 24.90 -6.10 -10.15
C LEU A 198 23.47 -5.80 -10.61
N LEU A 199 23.24 -5.28 -11.83
CA LEU A 199 21.90 -4.88 -12.26
C LEU A 199 20.85 -5.98 -12.11
N PRO A 200 21.11 -7.25 -12.49
CA PRO A 200 20.09 -8.29 -12.32
C PRO A 200 19.74 -8.53 -10.85
N ALA A 201 20.73 -8.45 -9.95
CA ALA A 201 20.49 -8.56 -8.50
C ALA A 201 19.74 -7.34 -7.96
N ILE A 202 20.09 -6.12 -8.41
CA ILE A 202 19.41 -4.88 -8.02
C ILE A 202 17.95 -4.92 -8.47
N SER A 203 17.68 -5.22 -9.74
CA SER A 203 16.33 -5.31 -10.28
C SER A 203 15.51 -6.37 -9.56
N GLN A 204 16.11 -7.51 -9.20
CA GLN A 204 15.41 -8.53 -8.41
C GLN A 204 15.04 -8.03 -7.00
N ILE A 205 15.92 -7.26 -6.33
CA ILE A 205 15.62 -6.67 -5.02
C ILE A 205 14.44 -5.69 -5.12
N GLU A 206 14.46 -4.81 -6.13
CA GLU A 206 13.39 -3.83 -6.36
C GLU A 206 12.05 -4.52 -6.68
N GLU A 207 12.07 -5.54 -7.54
CA GLU A 207 10.90 -6.35 -7.88
C GLU A 207 10.35 -7.09 -6.65
N ASP A 208 11.21 -7.78 -5.90
CA ASP A 208 10.79 -8.52 -4.71
C ASP A 208 10.24 -7.57 -3.64
N ALA A 209 10.84 -6.40 -3.44
CA ALA A 209 10.32 -5.38 -2.53
C ALA A 209 8.94 -4.87 -2.97
N GLY A 210 8.77 -4.58 -4.26
CA GLY A 210 7.47 -4.17 -4.82
C GLY A 210 6.39 -5.24 -4.67
N ASN A 211 6.74 -6.49 -4.97
CA ASN A 211 5.83 -7.63 -4.85
C ASN A 211 5.41 -7.90 -3.40
N GLN A 212 6.36 -7.83 -2.46
CA GLN A 212 6.06 -7.99 -1.03
C GLN A 212 5.17 -6.86 -0.51
N LEU A 213 5.43 -5.60 -0.90
CA LEU A 213 4.57 -4.47 -0.52
C LEU A 213 3.15 -4.60 -1.11
N ALA A 214 3.03 -5.03 -2.36
CA ALA A 214 1.74 -5.26 -2.99
C ALA A 214 0.95 -6.39 -2.30
N ALA A 215 1.63 -7.48 -1.95
CA ALA A 215 1.02 -8.59 -1.22
C ALA A 215 0.60 -8.19 0.20
N PHE A 216 1.47 -7.47 0.92
CA PHE A 216 1.18 -6.88 2.22
C PHE A 216 -0.06 -5.99 2.15
N GLN A 217 -0.10 -5.05 1.21
CA GLN A 217 -1.21 -4.11 1.06
C GLN A 217 -2.52 -4.85 0.78
N LYS A 218 -2.52 -5.80 -0.15
CA LYS A 218 -3.71 -6.58 -0.48
C LYS A 218 -4.26 -7.34 0.73
N ALA A 219 -3.37 -7.93 1.53
CA ALA A 219 -3.76 -8.63 2.75
C ALA A 219 -4.31 -7.65 3.80
N PHE A 220 -3.65 -6.51 3.98
CA PHE A 220 -4.09 -5.44 4.88
C PHE A 220 -5.48 -4.92 4.49
N ASP A 221 -5.70 -4.60 3.22
CA ASP A 221 -6.98 -4.09 2.68
C ASP A 221 -8.12 -5.11 2.89
N THR A 222 -7.82 -6.39 2.70
CA THR A 222 -8.80 -7.47 2.93
C THR A 222 -9.23 -7.50 4.39
N GLN A 223 -8.28 -7.42 5.33
CA GLN A 223 -8.59 -7.42 6.76
C GLN A 223 -9.28 -6.13 7.21
N ALA A 224 -8.88 -5.00 6.64
CA ALA A 224 -9.52 -3.71 6.89
C ALA A 224 -11.00 -3.73 6.48
N ALA A 225 -11.32 -4.23 5.29
CA ALA A 225 -12.70 -4.36 4.83
C ALA A 225 -13.52 -5.27 5.76
N ILE A 226 -12.95 -6.39 6.22
CA ILE A 226 -13.61 -7.28 7.19
C ILE A 226 -13.88 -6.56 8.51
N SER A 227 -12.89 -5.85 9.06
CA SER A 227 -13.01 -5.15 10.34
C SER A 227 -14.01 -3.99 10.26
N ILE A 228 -13.94 -3.17 9.20
CA ILE A 228 -14.92 -2.09 8.93
C ILE A 228 -16.32 -2.67 8.81
N SER A 229 -16.48 -3.76 8.05
CA SER A 229 -17.78 -4.39 7.85
C SER A 229 -18.38 -4.87 9.16
N LYS A 230 -17.58 -5.58 9.97
CA LYS A 230 -17.97 -6.15 11.26
C LYS A 230 -18.38 -5.08 12.27
N HIS A 231 -17.59 -4.01 12.40
CA HIS A 231 -17.75 -3.05 13.51
C HIS A 231 -18.55 -1.80 13.13
N ILE A 232 -18.62 -1.44 11.85
CA ILE A 232 -19.24 -0.19 11.37
C ILE A 232 -20.35 -0.50 10.36
N THR A 233 -20.01 -1.05 9.20
CA THR A 233 -20.94 -1.12 8.06
C THR A 233 -22.16 -1.97 8.38
N ALA A 234 -22.01 -3.20 8.87
CA ALA A 234 -23.14 -4.08 9.17
C ALA A 234 -24.05 -3.55 10.30
N PRO A 235 -23.52 -3.06 11.45
CA PRO A 235 -24.32 -2.42 12.49
C PRO A 235 -25.10 -1.20 12.01
N VAL A 236 -24.50 -0.38 11.13
CA VAL A 236 -25.16 0.80 10.55
C VAL A 236 -26.23 0.39 9.54
N GLN A 237 -25.93 -0.53 8.63
CA GLN A 237 -26.85 -1.04 7.61
C GLN A 237 -28.13 -1.61 8.23
N ALA A 238 -28.02 -2.32 9.37
CA ALA A 238 -29.18 -2.84 10.10
C ALA A 238 -30.14 -1.74 10.58
N LYS A 239 -29.68 -0.49 10.72
CA LYS A 239 -30.49 0.65 11.19
C LYS A 239 -30.99 1.56 10.07
N LEU A 240 -30.44 1.45 8.86
CA LEU A 240 -30.82 2.30 7.72
C LEU A 240 -32.29 2.15 7.29
N PRO A 241 -32.91 0.95 7.26
CA PRO A 241 -34.33 0.82 6.89
C PRO A 241 -35.26 1.60 7.81
N VAL A 242 -35.01 1.54 9.13
CA VAL A 242 -35.80 2.29 10.12
C VAL A 242 -35.62 3.80 9.94
N LEU A 243 -34.39 4.25 9.61
CA LEU A 243 -34.14 5.66 9.31
C LEU A 243 -34.92 6.12 8.07
N ARG A 244 -34.99 5.29 7.03
CA ARG A 244 -35.76 5.58 5.83
C ARG A 244 -37.24 5.77 6.14
N GLU A 245 -37.84 4.83 6.86
CA GLU A 245 -39.26 4.88 7.22
C GLU A 245 -39.61 6.14 8.04
N LEU A 246 -38.76 6.51 8.99
CA LEU A 246 -38.96 7.71 9.80
C LEU A 246 -38.81 9.00 8.98
N LEU A 247 -37.94 9.01 7.98
CA LEU A 247 -37.82 10.14 7.05
C LEU A 247 -39.07 10.24 6.18
N GLU A 248 -39.55 9.14 5.59
CA GLU A 248 -40.75 9.14 4.75
C GLU A 248 -42.01 9.60 5.52
N ARG A 249 -42.14 9.21 6.80
CA ARG A 249 -43.25 9.65 7.66
C ARG A 249 -43.22 11.13 8.02
N ALA A 250 -42.04 11.76 8.08
CA ALA A 250 -41.91 13.18 8.39
C ALA A 250 -42.25 14.10 7.21
N VAL A 251 -42.53 13.54 6.02
CA VAL A 251 -42.95 14.29 4.82
C VAL A 251 -44.48 14.29 4.64
N ILE A 252 -45.18 13.38 5.31
CA ILE A 252 -46.65 13.25 5.31
C ILE A 252 -47.22 14.08 6.46
#